data_AF-A0A521WDH1-F1
#
_entry.id   AF-A0A521WDH1-F1
#
_cell.length_a   1.000
_cell.length_b   1.000
_cell.length_c   1.000
_cell.angle_alpha   90.00
_cell.angle_beta   90.00
_cell.angle_gamma   90.00
#
_symmetry.space_group_name_H-M   'P 1'
#
loop_
_entity.id
_entity.type
_entity.pdbx_description
1 polymer ?
#
loop_
_entity_poly.entity_id
_entity_poly.type
_entity_poly.pdbx_seq_one_letter_code
_entity_poly.pdbx_strand_id
1 'polypeptide(L)'
;MSAAREQQRQELLRFLRSIQKAGLPVERLADGDPLVASGLIDSLAILQIVTWLETTYGIDFAVRGIAPEDLATIGGILEVIGESAGRSPA
;
A
#
# COMPACT_ATOMS: atom_id res chain seq x y z
N MET A 1 -2.09 -17.83 7.00
CA MET A 1 -1.61 -16.72 6.15
C MET A 1 -0.25 -17.11 5.62
N SER A 2 -0.02 -17.00 4.31
CA SER A 2 1.26 -17.36 3.67
C SER A 2 2.36 -16.40 4.11
N ALA A 3 3.59 -16.91 4.29
CA ALA A 3 4.74 -16.11 4.73
C ALA A 3 4.99 -14.86 3.85
N ALA A 4 4.67 -14.96 2.54
CA ALA A 4 4.76 -13.85 1.61
C ALA A 4 3.83 -12.68 1.97
N ARG A 5 2.58 -12.94 2.37
CA ARG A 5 1.61 -11.88 2.70
C ARG A 5 2.00 -11.15 3.99
N GLU A 6 2.56 -11.87 4.96
CA GLU A 6 3.09 -11.25 6.17
C GLU A 6 4.31 -10.37 5.84
N GLN A 7 5.22 -10.83 4.98
CA GLN A 7 6.37 -10.03 4.55
C GLN A 7 5.93 -8.74 3.81
N GLN A 8 5.00 -8.85 2.87
CA GLN A 8 4.43 -7.71 2.15
C GLN A 8 3.79 -6.70 3.11
N ARG A 9 3.07 -7.18 4.14
CA ARG A 9 2.52 -6.34 5.19
C ARG A 9 3.61 -5.61 5.97
N GLN A 10 4.67 -6.29 6.37
CA GLN A 10 5.79 -5.65 7.08
C GLN A 10 6.51 -4.60 6.22
N GLU A 11 6.67 -4.84 4.92
CA GLU A 11 7.25 -3.87 3.97
C GLU A 11 6.36 -2.64 3.81
N LEU A 12 5.05 -2.85 3.62
CA LEU A 12 4.06 -1.77 3.55
C LEU A 12 4.04 -0.94 4.83
N LEU A 13 4.00 -1.56 6.01
CA LEU A 13 4.02 -0.83 7.28
C LEU A 13 5.32 -0.02 7.45
N ARG A 14 6.46 -0.58 7.05
CA ARG A 14 7.74 0.14 7.06
C ARG A 14 7.70 1.37 6.14
N PHE A 15 7.11 1.22 4.96
CA PHE A 15 6.96 2.33 4.02
C PHE A 15 6.00 3.40 4.56
N LEU A 16 4.82 3.00 5.07
CA LEU A 16 3.85 3.91 5.68
C LEU A 16 4.46 4.69 6.86
N ARG A 17 5.31 4.06 7.68
CA ARG A 17 6.07 4.75 8.73
C ARG A 17 7.01 5.85 8.23
N SER A 18 7.49 5.73 6.99
CA SER A 18 8.36 6.75 6.40
C SER A 18 7.61 7.98 5.89
N ILE A 19 6.31 7.85 5.59
CA ILE A 19 5.47 8.91 5.01
C ILE A 19 4.33 9.37 5.92
N GLN A 20 4.13 8.70 7.08
CA GLN A 20 3.07 9.04 8.03
C GLN A 20 3.28 10.41 8.68
N LYS A 21 2.16 11.04 9.08
CA LYS A 21 2.17 12.25 9.89
C LYS A 21 2.63 11.93 11.33
N ALA A 22 3.36 12.86 11.93
CA ALA A 22 3.83 12.72 13.29
C ALA A 22 2.64 12.58 14.27
N GLY A 23 2.65 11.53 15.10
CA GLY A 23 1.67 11.32 16.15
C GLY A 23 0.62 10.23 15.90
N LEU A 24 0.50 9.68 14.68
CA LEU A 24 -0.34 8.50 14.42
C LEU A 24 0.51 7.26 14.09
N PRO A 25 0.52 6.22 14.93
CA PRO A 25 1.16 4.95 14.61
C PRO A 25 0.29 4.14 13.63
N VAL A 26 0.88 3.71 12.50
CA VAL A 26 0.20 2.87 11.50
C VAL A 26 -0.29 1.54 12.07
N GLU A 27 0.32 1.04 13.14
CA GLU A 27 -0.05 -0.22 13.81
C GLU A 27 -1.43 -0.15 14.47
N ARG A 28 -1.97 1.05 14.67
CA ARG A 28 -3.33 1.24 15.21
C ARG A 28 -4.41 1.16 14.16
N LEU A 29 -4.08 1.20 12.87
CA LEU A 29 -5.06 1.07 11.80
C LEU A 29 -5.33 -0.40 11.50
N ALA A 30 -6.61 -0.73 11.35
CA ALA A 30 -7.05 -1.99 10.79
C ALA A 30 -6.85 -1.97 9.27
N ASP A 31 -6.82 -3.16 8.66
CA ASP A 31 -6.56 -3.28 7.22
C ASP A 31 -7.63 -2.58 6.35
N GLY A 32 -8.86 -2.43 6.86
CA GLY A 32 -9.96 -1.72 6.19
C GLY A 32 -10.04 -0.23 6.52
N ASP A 33 -9.16 0.31 7.37
CA ASP A 33 -9.25 1.70 7.78
C ASP A 33 -8.67 2.63 6.69
N PRO A 34 -9.37 3.73 6.38
CA PRO A 34 -8.90 4.68 5.39
C PRO A 34 -7.66 5.45 5.87
N LEU A 35 -6.56 5.37 5.13
CA LEU A 35 -5.27 5.98 5.45
C LEU A 35 -5.32 7.51 5.45
N VAL A 36 -6.02 8.10 4.47
CA VAL A 36 -6.14 9.56 4.35
C VAL A 36 -7.18 10.11 5.34
N ALA A 37 -8.34 9.45 5.45
CA ALA A 37 -9.41 9.91 6.33
C ALA A 37 -9.11 9.70 7.82
N SER A 38 -8.28 8.70 8.17
CA SER A 38 -7.73 8.56 9.52
C SER A 38 -6.70 9.64 9.88
N GLY A 39 -6.23 10.40 8.89
CA GLY A 39 -5.18 11.41 9.07
C GLY A 39 -3.78 10.83 9.21
N LEU A 40 -3.58 9.53 8.97
CA LEU A 40 -2.25 8.91 9.00
C LEU A 40 -1.35 9.49 7.92
N ILE A 41 -1.88 9.67 6.71
CA ILE A 41 -1.15 10.22 5.57
C ILE A 41 -1.95 11.36 4.91
N ASP A 42 -1.28 12.15 4.08
CA ASP A 42 -1.94 13.18 3.26
C ASP A 42 -2.43 12.59 1.92
N SER A 43 -3.35 13.28 1.23
CA SER A 43 -3.81 12.86 -0.11
C SER A 43 -2.66 12.80 -1.12
N LEU A 44 -1.67 13.68 -0.98
CA LEU A 44 -0.44 13.67 -1.78
C LEU A 44 0.44 12.44 -1.50
N ALA A 45 0.32 11.83 -0.34
CA ALA A 45 1.09 10.63 0.01
C ALA A 45 0.65 9.40 -0.78
N ILE A 46 -0.56 9.42 -1.36
CA ILE A 46 -1.02 8.38 -2.30
C ILE A 46 -0.08 8.28 -3.50
N LEU A 47 0.44 9.39 -4.01
CA LEU A 47 1.41 9.37 -5.12
C LEU A 47 2.71 8.66 -4.72
N GLN A 48 3.15 8.83 -3.46
CA GLN A 48 4.33 8.13 -2.95
C GLN A 48 4.08 6.62 -2.84
N ILE A 49 2.87 6.22 -2.43
CA ILE A 49 2.44 4.81 -2.41
C ILE A 49 2.46 4.23 -3.82
N VAL A 50 1.91 4.95 -4.80
CA VAL A 50 1.94 4.55 -6.23
C VAL A 50 3.38 4.33 -6.65
N THR A 51 4.25 5.33 -6.53
CA THR A 51 5.66 5.21 -6.95
C THR A 51 6.40 4.08 -6.22
N TRP A 52 6.13 3.86 -4.94
CA TRP A 52 6.72 2.77 -4.18
C TRP A 52 6.28 1.40 -4.71
N LEU A 53 4.99 1.25 -5.04
CA LEU A 53 4.45 0.02 -5.62
C LEU A 53 5.02 -0.25 -7.02
N GLU A 54 5.18 0.78 -7.86
CA GLU A 54 5.81 0.66 -9.18
C GLU A 54 7.27 0.22 -9.08
N THR A 55 8.04 0.87 -8.20
CA THR A 55 9.47 0.63 -8.07
C THR A 55 9.80 -0.68 -7.33
N THR A 56 8.99 -1.06 -6.33
CA THR A 56 9.25 -2.24 -5.48
C THR A 56 8.66 -3.51 -6.09
N TYR A 57 7.47 -3.44 -6.69
CA TYR A 57 6.74 -4.61 -7.19
C TYR A 57 6.62 -4.63 -8.72
N GLY A 58 7.12 -3.61 -9.43
CA GLY A 58 7.05 -3.57 -10.90
C GLY A 58 5.64 -3.37 -11.44
N ILE A 59 4.74 -2.82 -10.63
CA ILE A 59 3.35 -2.58 -11.01
C ILE A 59 3.33 -1.40 -11.98
N ASP A 60 2.72 -1.53 -13.15
CA ASP A 60 2.54 -0.41 -14.07
C ASP A 60 1.14 0.18 -13.90
N PHE A 61 1.04 1.26 -13.13
CA PHE A 61 -0.24 1.94 -12.91
C PHE A 61 -0.69 2.79 -14.08
N ALA A 62 0.21 3.16 -15.00
CA ALA A 62 -0.16 3.86 -16.24
C ALA A 62 -0.97 2.93 -17.17
N VAL A 63 -0.65 1.64 -17.17
CA VAL A 63 -1.36 0.62 -17.96
C VAL A 63 -2.55 0.04 -17.19
N ARG A 64 -2.39 -0.27 -15.91
CA ARG A 64 -3.46 -0.88 -15.07
C ARG A 64 -4.57 0.12 -14.72
N GLY A 65 -4.26 1.41 -14.66
CA GLY A 65 -5.10 2.43 -14.06
C GLY A 65 -4.96 2.44 -12.53
N ILE A 66 -5.14 3.63 -11.94
CA ILE A 66 -5.11 3.84 -10.50
C ILE A 66 -6.55 4.04 -10.02
N ALA A 67 -7.06 3.10 -9.24
CA ALA A 67 -8.26 3.32 -8.44
C ALA A 67 -7.82 3.87 -7.07
N PRO A 68 -8.13 5.13 -6.72
CA PRO A 68 -7.72 5.72 -5.44
C PRO A 68 -8.25 4.94 -4.23
N GLU A 69 -9.40 4.30 -4.39
CA GLU A 69 -10.06 3.43 -3.41
C GLU A 69 -9.27 2.16 -3.09
N ASP A 70 -8.56 1.58 -4.05
CA ASP A 70 -7.66 0.43 -3.82
C ASP A 70 -6.44 0.82 -3.00
N LEU A 71 -6.00 2.08 -3.08
CA LEU A 71 -4.85 2.61 -2.35
C LEU A 71 -5.25 3.37 -1.08
N ALA A 72 -6.55 3.42 -0.78
CA ALA A 72 -7.07 4.16 0.37
C ALA A 72 -6.89 3.39 1.69
N THR A 73 -6.65 2.08 1.66
CA THR A 73 -6.59 1.21 2.83
C THR A 73 -5.38 0.27 2.76
N ILE A 74 -4.90 -0.22 3.91
CA ILE A 74 -3.79 -1.20 3.95
C ILE A 74 -4.19 -2.49 3.21
N GLY A 75 -5.43 -2.94 3.41
CA GLY A 75 -5.97 -4.15 2.79
C GLY A 75 -6.01 -4.03 1.27
N GLY A 76 -6.48 -2.90 0.74
CA GLY A 76 -6.50 -2.66 -0.71
C GLY A 76 -5.09 -2.68 -1.31
N ILE A 77 -4.12 -2.02 -0.67
CA ILE A 77 -2.72 -2.03 -1.13
C ILE A 77 -2.16 -3.46 -1.11
N LEU A 78 -2.46 -4.25 -0.09
CA LEU A 78 -2.02 -5.65 -0.01
C LEU A 78 -2.65 -6.53 -1.10
N GLU A 79 -3.91 -6.28 -1.48
CA GLU A 79 -4.54 -6.97 -2.60
C GLU A 79 -3.83 -6.60 -3.93
N VAL A 80 -3.53 -5.32 -4.16
CA VAL A 80 -2.76 -4.87 -5.34
C VAL A 80 -1.40 -5.55 -5.44
N ILE A 81 -0.69 -5.65 -4.31
CA ILE A 81 0.60 -6.36 -4.25
C ILE A 81 0.41 -7.88 -4.52
N GLY A 82 -0.63 -8.48 -3.94
CA GLY A 82 -0.97 -9.89 -4.10
C GLY A 82 -1.27 -10.29 -5.55
N GLU A 83 -2.07 -9.48 -6.26
CA GLU A 83 -2.40 -9.67 -7.68
C GLU A 83 -1.15 -9.65 -8.56
N SER A 84 -0.21 -8.76 -8.23
CA SER A 84 1.04 -8.58 -8.99
C SER A 84 1.99 -9.76 -8.76
N ALA A 85 2.09 -10.25 -7.52
CA ALA A 85 2.90 -11.42 -7.18
C ALA A 85 2.37 -12.74 -7.77
N GLY A 86 1.07 -12.84 -8.04
CA GLY A 86 0.45 -13.98 -8.71
C GLY A 86 0.68 -14.02 -10.22
N ARG A 87 1.10 -12.90 -10.82
CA ARG A 87 1.36 -12.76 -12.26
C ARG A 87 2.86 -12.80 -12.54
N SER A 88 3.50 -13.93 -12.21
CA SER A 88 4.86 -14.20 -12.71
C SER A 88 4.79 -14.40 -14.23
N PRO A 89 5.48 -13.60 -15.05
CA PRO A 89 5.51 -13.81 -16.50
C PRO A 89 6.26 -15.12 -16.82
N ALA A 90 5.69 -15.90 -17.74
CA ALA A 90 6.34 -17.04 -18.39
C ALA A 90 7.39 -16.56 -19.41
#